data_AF-S3DRD0-F1
#
_entry.id   AF-S3DRD0-F1
#
_cell.length_a   1.000
_cell.length_b   1.000
_cell.length_c   1.000
_cell.angle_alpha   90.00
_cell.angle_beta   90.00
_cell.angle_gamma   90.00
#
_symmetry.space_group_name_H-M   'P 1'
#
loop_
_entity.id
_entity.type
_entity.pdbx_description
1 polymer ?
#
loop_
_entity_poly.entity_id
_entity_poly.type
_entity_poly.pdbx_seq_one_letter_code
_entity_poly.pdbx_strand_id
1 'polypeptide(L)'
;MGVYHQGGIISGQVFLSKQPDATHAVWWKTYTPPIWLLNGKNEVLKTHDIMGMQGDLMLREVTALATCHKLSSNATAYLEESEGTYLLAPLSATFLDKHISNNDSILHFQETWRYKSHLNLDDLDFGDDGFWNTISRVVGRRGLAAWRVTKDCSKR
;
A
#
# COMPACT_ATOMS: atom_id res chain seq x y z
N MET A 1 -0.07 -9.17 21.31
CA MET A 1 -0.57 -8.64 20.02
C MET A 1 -0.10 -7.20 19.67
N GLY A 2 0.86 -6.59 20.41
CA GLY A 2 1.29 -5.19 20.18
C GLY A 2 2.13 -4.95 18.92
N VAL A 3 3.32 -5.57 18.80
CA VAL A 3 4.27 -5.27 17.71
C VAL A 3 3.80 -5.74 16.34
N TYR A 4 3.22 -6.94 16.25
CA TYR A 4 2.85 -7.53 14.96
C TYR A 4 1.60 -6.92 14.33
N HIS A 5 0.69 -6.32 15.10
CA HIS A 5 -0.46 -5.66 14.48
C HIS A 5 -0.17 -4.17 14.25
N GLN A 6 0.43 -3.48 15.24
CA GLN A 6 0.58 -2.03 15.20
C GLN A 6 1.94 -1.57 14.66
N GLY A 7 2.98 -2.41 14.73
CA GLY A 7 4.35 -2.03 14.34
C GLY A 7 4.47 -1.66 12.87
N GLY A 8 3.83 -2.40 11.98
CA GLY A 8 3.77 -2.06 10.54
C GLY A 8 3.05 -0.75 10.29
N ILE A 9 1.95 -0.52 11.01
CA ILE A 9 1.10 0.64 10.85
C ILE A 9 1.83 1.93 11.27
N ILE A 10 2.38 1.97 12.48
CA ILE A 10 3.15 3.13 12.97
C ILE A 10 4.38 3.38 12.10
N SER A 11 5.12 2.32 11.75
CA SER A 11 6.31 2.46 10.90
C SER A 11 5.96 2.96 9.49
N GLY A 12 4.81 2.54 8.95
CA GLY A 12 4.27 3.01 7.68
C GLY A 12 3.90 4.50 7.74
N GLN A 13 3.28 4.96 8.83
CA GLN A 13 3.02 6.40 9.00
C GLN A 13 4.30 7.23 9.08
N VAL A 14 5.29 6.79 9.83
CA VAL A 14 6.59 7.47 9.92
C VAL A 14 7.32 7.47 8.56
N PHE A 15 7.13 6.42 7.75
CA PHE A 15 7.62 6.39 6.38
C PHE A 15 6.93 7.46 5.53
N LEU A 16 5.59 7.50 5.52
CA LEU A 16 4.80 8.49 4.78
C LEU A 16 5.10 9.93 5.22
N SER A 17 5.34 10.15 6.51
CA SER A 17 5.72 11.46 7.05
C SER A 17 7.06 11.97 6.46
N LYS A 18 7.86 11.10 5.86
CA LYS A 18 9.15 11.43 5.22
C LYS A 18 9.09 11.50 3.68
N GLN A 19 8.00 11.08 3.04
CA GLN A 19 7.86 11.08 1.57
C GLN A 19 7.37 12.43 1.02
N PRO A 20 8.23 13.26 0.42
CA PRO A 20 7.86 14.64 0.04
C PRO A 20 6.66 14.72 -0.92
N ASP A 21 6.47 13.72 -1.78
CA ASP A 21 5.37 13.63 -2.74
C ASP A 21 4.09 13.01 -2.16
N ALA A 22 4.09 12.47 -0.93
CA ALA A 22 2.93 11.77 -0.40
C ALA A 22 1.74 12.72 -0.11
N THR A 23 0.76 12.72 -1.01
CA THR A 23 -0.52 13.44 -0.88
C THR A 23 -1.69 12.51 -0.65
N HIS A 24 -1.58 11.24 -1.05
CA HIS A 24 -2.58 10.21 -0.79
C HIS A 24 -1.95 8.94 -0.20
N ALA A 25 -2.53 8.46 0.89
CA ALA A 25 -2.21 7.16 1.47
C ALA A 25 -3.47 6.30 1.55
N VAL A 26 -3.52 5.24 0.75
CA VAL A 26 -4.63 4.30 0.69
C VAL A 26 -4.28 3.07 1.52
N TRP A 27 -5.02 2.83 2.60
CA TRP A 27 -4.79 1.69 3.49
C TRP A 27 -5.78 0.58 3.14
N TRP A 28 -5.26 -0.51 2.58
CA TRP A 28 -6.06 -1.64 2.13
C TRP A 28 -5.82 -2.86 3.00
N LYS A 29 -6.90 -3.59 3.31
CA LYS A 29 -6.90 -4.77 4.20
C LYS A 29 -6.39 -4.51 5.61
N THR A 30 -6.13 -3.26 5.98
CA THR A 30 -5.69 -2.84 7.30
C THR A 30 -6.26 -1.46 7.62
N TYR A 31 -6.40 -1.15 8.91
CA TYR A 31 -7.02 0.10 9.37
C TYR A 31 -6.14 1.31 9.09
N THR A 32 -6.77 2.47 8.87
CA THR A 32 -6.06 3.75 8.83
C THR A 32 -5.61 4.17 10.23
N PRO A 33 -4.32 4.44 10.45
CA PRO A 33 -3.86 4.95 11.72
C PRO A 33 -4.16 6.44 11.92
N PRO A 34 -4.27 6.89 13.18
CA PRO A 34 -4.50 8.31 13.49
C PRO A 34 -3.42 9.24 12.89
N ILE A 35 -3.84 10.27 12.17
CA ILE A 35 -2.97 11.15 11.36
C ILE A 35 -2.06 12.11 12.17
N TRP A 36 -2.19 12.19 13.49
CA TRP A 36 -1.37 13.08 14.33
C TRP A 36 0.11 12.64 14.42
N LEU A 37 0.43 11.39 14.08
CA LEU A 37 1.80 10.89 13.97
C LEU A 37 2.53 11.33 12.69
N LEU A 38 1.89 12.10 11.82
CA LEU A 38 2.45 12.57 10.55
C LEU A 38 3.32 13.83 10.67
N ASN A 39 3.59 14.34 11.88
CA ASN A 39 4.46 15.49 12.13
C ASN A 39 4.14 16.73 11.25
N GLY A 40 2.87 17.14 11.22
CA GLY A 40 2.40 18.27 10.42
C GLY A 40 2.06 17.97 8.96
N LYS A 41 2.37 16.76 8.44
CA LYS A 41 1.93 16.35 7.10
C LYS A 41 0.43 16.08 6.98
N ASN A 42 -0.31 16.06 8.07
CA ASN A 42 -1.77 15.90 8.07
C ASN A 42 -2.50 17.00 7.29
N GLU A 43 -1.88 18.15 7.04
CA GLU A 43 -2.46 19.22 6.21
C GLU A 43 -2.47 18.87 4.71
N VAL A 44 -1.54 18.01 4.26
CA VAL A 44 -1.32 17.70 2.84
C VAL A 44 -1.65 16.24 2.51
N LEU A 45 -1.37 15.32 3.44
CA LEU A 45 -1.61 13.88 3.25
C LEU A 45 -3.06 13.51 3.59
N LYS A 46 -3.82 13.12 2.56
CA LYS A 46 -5.15 12.51 2.71
C LYS A 46 -5.03 11.00 2.85
N THR A 47 -5.52 10.47 3.97
CA THR A 47 -5.60 9.03 4.21
C THR A 47 -6.96 8.48 3.80
N HIS A 48 -6.97 7.37 3.07
CA HIS A 48 -8.18 6.67 2.63
C HIS A 48 -8.24 5.31 3.30
N ASP A 49 -9.31 5.07 4.07
CA ASP A 49 -9.57 3.78 4.71
C ASP A 49 -10.46 2.94 3.80
N ILE A 50 -9.90 1.88 3.24
CA ILE A 50 -10.62 0.92 2.41
C ILE A 50 -10.47 -0.50 2.96
N MET A 51 -10.37 -0.63 4.28
CA MET A 51 -10.39 -1.92 4.96
C MET A 51 -11.67 -2.69 4.59
N GLY A 52 -11.51 -3.98 4.22
CA GLY A 52 -12.61 -4.82 3.74
C GLY A 52 -13.02 -4.62 2.27
N MET A 53 -12.47 -3.63 1.56
CA MET A 53 -12.77 -3.42 0.14
C MET A 53 -12.23 -4.58 -0.72
N GLN A 54 -13.04 -5.02 -1.70
CA GLN A 54 -12.60 -6.03 -2.68
C GLN A 54 -11.47 -5.48 -3.57
N GLY A 55 -10.60 -6.38 -4.05
CA GLY A 55 -9.39 -5.97 -4.76
C GLY A 55 -9.65 -5.19 -6.05
N ASP A 56 -10.70 -5.51 -6.80
CA ASP A 56 -11.08 -4.80 -8.02
C ASP A 56 -11.59 -3.38 -7.73
N LEU A 57 -12.35 -3.19 -6.65
CA LEU A 57 -12.76 -1.87 -6.19
C LEU A 57 -11.56 -1.06 -5.68
N MET A 58 -10.64 -1.70 -4.94
CA MET A 58 -9.39 -1.07 -4.51
C MET A 58 -8.60 -0.55 -5.71
N LEU A 59 -8.47 -1.34 -6.78
CA LEU A 59 -7.76 -0.90 -8.00
C LEU A 59 -8.41 0.34 -8.62
N ARG A 60 -9.75 0.45 -8.60
CA ARG A 60 -10.46 1.64 -9.10
C ARG A 60 -10.14 2.87 -8.26
N GLU A 61 -10.14 2.74 -6.93
CA GLU A 61 -9.80 3.83 -6.01
C GLU A 61 -8.36 4.31 -6.23
N VAL A 62 -7.38 3.40 -6.25
CA VAL A 62 -5.98 3.81 -6.49
C VAL A 62 -5.78 4.36 -7.90
N THR A 63 -6.52 3.89 -8.91
CA THR A 63 -6.46 4.45 -10.28
C THR A 63 -6.96 5.89 -10.34
N ALA A 64 -8.04 6.19 -9.61
CA ALA A 64 -8.60 7.54 -9.56
C ALA A 64 -7.60 8.53 -8.95
N LEU A 65 -6.85 8.09 -7.94
CA LEU A 65 -5.87 8.90 -7.20
C LEU A 65 -4.45 8.86 -7.80
N ALA A 66 -4.12 7.85 -8.61
CA ALA A 66 -2.77 7.68 -9.15
C ALA A 66 -2.37 8.84 -10.07
N THR A 67 -1.15 9.35 -9.88
CA THR A 67 -0.52 10.31 -10.77
C THR A 67 -0.05 9.62 -12.05
N CYS A 68 0.15 10.40 -13.11
CA CYS A 68 0.69 9.88 -14.36
C CYS A 68 2.10 9.34 -14.18
N HIS A 69 2.36 8.17 -14.77
CA HIS A 69 3.68 7.56 -14.76
C HIS A 69 4.67 8.42 -15.56
N LYS A 70 5.80 8.75 -14.93
CA LYS A 70 6.90 9.47 -15.58
C LYS A 70 8.07 8.51 -15.75
N LEU A 71 8.49 8.32 -16.99
CA LEU A 71 9.66 7.51 -17.29
C LEU A 71 10.91 8.20 -16.74
N SER A 72 11.57 7.55 -15.79
CA SER A 72 12.84 8.00 -15.22
C SER A 72 13.78 6.82 -15.06
N SER A 73 15.07 7.03 -15.37
CA SER A 73 16.12 6.06 -15.08
C SER A 73 16.50 6.03 -13.59
N ASN A 74 16.08 7.04 -12.82
CA ASN A 74 16.33 7.11 -11.39
C ASN A 74 15.14 6.56 -10.60
N ALA A 75 15.36 5.48 -9.86
CA ALA A 75 14.34 4.82 -9.05
C ALA A 75 13.74 5.74 -7.97
N THR A 76 14.41 6.82 -7.56
CA THR A 76 13.90 7.75 -6.54
C THR A 76 13.38 9.06 -7.12
N ALA A 77 13.20 9.16 -8.44
CA ALA A 77 12.74 10.40 -9.09
C ALA A 77 11.35 10.86 -8.58
N TYR A 78 10.53 9.94 -8.08
CA TYR A 78 9.24 10.27 -7.46
C TYR A 78 9.38 11.22 -6.25
N LEU A 79 10.53 11.24 -5.57
CA LEU A 79 10.79 12.14 -4.44
C LEU A 79 10.90 13.61 -4.85
N GLU A 80 11.11 13.90 -6.14
CA GLU A 80 11.13 15.26 -6.67
C GLU A 80 9.72 15.75 -7.06
N GLU A 81 8.71 14.87 -7.00
CA GLU A 81 7.33 15.22 -7.31
C GLU A 81 6.63 15.88 -6.12
N SER A 82 5.59 16.66 -6.41
CA SER A 82 4.77 17.33 -5.39
C SER A 82 3.54 16.53 -4.98
N GLU A 83 3.15 15.52 -5.78
CA GLU A 83 1.93 14.74 -5.57
C GLU A 83 2.18 13.26 -5.82
N GLY A 84 1.51 12.42 -5.03
CA GLY A 84 1.78 11.00 -5.05
C GLY A 84 0.86 10.17 -4.19
N THR A 85 0.56 8.99 -4.72
CA THR A 85 -0.38 8.03 -4.15
C THR A 85 0.35 6.77 -3.72
N TYR A 86 0.21 6.43 -2.45
CA TYR A 86 0.79 5.26 -1.82
C TYR A 86 -0.31 4.27 -1.44
N LEU A 87 -0.23 3.05 -1.95
CA LEU A 87 -1.02 1.93 -1.45
C LEU A 87 -0.25 1.25 -0.33
N LEU A 88 -0.85 1.17 0.85
CA LEU A 88 -0.35 0.40 1.98
C LEU A 88 -1.18 -0.86 2.08
N ALA A 89 -0.53 -2.01 1.88
CA ALA A 89 -1.21 -3.30 1.90
C ALA A 89 -0.33 -4.39 2.55
N PRO A 90 -0.96 -5.39 3.20
CA PRO A 90 -0.27 -6.57 3.68
C PRO A 90 0.39 -7.34 2.55
N LEU A 91 1.56 -7.89 2.81
CA LEU A 91 2.26 -8.78 1.87
C LEU A 91 1.54 -10.14 1.68
N SER A 92 0.61 -10.46 2.58
CA SER A 92 -0.30 -11.61 2.52
C SER A 92 -1.46 -11.42 1.53
N ALA A 93 -1.72 -10.20 1.05
CA ALA A 93 -2.77 -9.91 0.07
C ALA A 93 -2.37 -10.37 -1.35
N THR A 94 -2.50 -11.67 -1.61
CA THR A 94 -2.07 -12.33 -2.86
C THR A 94 -2.74 -11.79 -4.13
N PHE A 95 -3.92 -11.16 -4.00
CA PHE A 95 -4.59 -10.50 -5.12
C PHE A 95 -3.68 -9.46 -5.82
N LEU A 96 -2.80 -8.78 -5.08
CA LEU A 96 -1.93 -7.74 -5.63
C LEU A 96 -0.76 -8.31 -6.45
N ASP A 97 -0.38 -9.58 -6.24
CA ASP A 97 0.78 -10.20 -6.87
C ASP A 97 0.71 -10.14 -8.39
N LYS A 98 -0.47 -10.42 -8.95
CA LYS A 98 -0.70 -10.38 -10.41
C LYS A 98 -0.61 -8.98 -11.01
N HIS A 99 -0.73 -7.94 -10.19
CA HIS A 99 -0.65 -6.55 -10.61
C HIS A 99 0.76 -5.98 -10.45
N ILE A 100 1.49 -6.40 -9.41
CA ILE A 100 2.89 -6.01 -9.22
C ILE A 100 3.81 -6.67 -10.24
N SER A 101 3.55 -7.92 -10.60
CA SER A 101 4.40 -8.67 -11.54
C SER A 101 4.05 -8.48 -13.03
N ASN A 102 2.95 -7.78 -13.34
CA ASN A 102 2.49 -7.64 -14.72
C ASN A 102 2.82 -6.26 -15.29
N ASN A 103 3.81 -6.24 -16.19
CA ASN A 103 4.27 -5.03 -16.87
C ASN A 103 3.25 -4.45 -17.87
N ASP A 104 2.20 -5.20 -18.25
CA ASP A 104 1.17 -4.75 -19.21
C ASP A 104 -0.06 -4.13 -18.53
N SER A 105 0.01 -3.86 -17.22
CA SER A 105 -1.11 -3.25 -16.50
C SER A 105 -1.07 -1.72 -16.55
N ILE A 106 -2.26 -1.11 -16.62
CA ILE A 106 -2.42 0.36 -16.67
C ILE A 106 -1.82 1.06 -15.43
N LEU A 107 -1.65 0.31 -14.33
CA LEU A 107 -1.10 0.78 -13.08
C LEU A 107 0.30 0.24 -12.87
N HIS A 108 1.21 1.12 -12.43
CA HIS A 108 2.56 0.75 -12.04
C HIS A 108 2.68 0.80 -10.52
N PHE A 109 3.11 -0.30 -9.92
CA PHE A 109 3.32 -0.43 -8.48
C PHE A 109 4.81 -0.50 -8.18
N GLN A 110 5.38 0.59 -7.67
CA GLN A 110 6.76 0.61 -7.23
C GLN A 110 6.83 0.41 -5.71
N GLU A 111 7.41 -0.69 -5.24
CA GLU A 111 7.64 -0.88 -3.81
C GLU A 111 8.67 0.14 -3.31
N THR A 112 8.26 0.99 -2.37
CA THR A 112 9.10 2.05 -1.79
C THR A 112 9.45 1.78 -0.33
N TRP A 113 8.68 0.91 0.33
CA TRP A 113 8.89 0.58 1.73
C TRP A 113 8.29 -0.78 2.10
N ARG A 114 8.92 -1.45 3.07
CA ARG A 114 8.48 -2.74 3.59
C ARG A 114 8.80 -2.88 5.08
N TYR A 115 7.88 -3.50 5.82
CA TYR A 115 8.03 -3.92 7.21
C TYR A 115 7.62 -5.37 7.40
N LYS A 116 8.59 -6.22 7.79
CA LYS A 116 8.41 -7.69 7.86
C LYS A 116 7.67 -8.17 9.12
N SER A 117 7.54 -7.34 10.14
CA SER A 117 6.94 -7.72 11.43
C SER A 117 5.50 -7.25 11.54
N HIS A 118 4.68 -7.46 10.50
CA HIS A 118 3.25 -7.14 10.52
C HIS A 118 2.40 -8.37 10.19
N LEU A 119 1.39 -8.67 11.00
CA LEU A 119 0.41 -9.73 10.79
C LEU A 119 -0.93 -9.06 10.54
N ASN A 120 -1.49 -9.30 9.36
CA ASN A 120 -2.81 -8.85 9.04
C ASN A 120 -3.84 -9.91 9.42
N LEU A 121 -4.82 -9.54 10.26
CA LEU A 121 -5.85 -10.45 10.74
C LEU A 121 -7.01 -10.60 9.75
N ASP A 122 -7.19 -9.66 8.83
CA ASP A 122 -8.22 -9.70 7.77
C ASP A 122 -7.92 -10.75 6.67
N ASP A 123 -6.70 -11.30 6.64
CA ASP A 123 -6.30 -12.36 5.69
C ASP A 123 -6.43 -13.78 6.29
N LEU A 124 -6.99 -13.89 7.49
CA LEU A 124 -7.33 -15.15 8.15
C LEU A 124 -8.68 -15.67 7.63
N ASP A 125 -8.77 -15.89 6.31
CA ASP A 125 -9.91 -16.57 5.71
C ASP A 125 -9.70 -18.09 5.77
N PHE A 126 -10.23 -18.72 6.81
CA PHE A 126 -10.10 -20.16 7.04
C PHE A 126 -11.12 -20.99 6.24
N GLY A 127 -12.10 -20.34 5.59
CA GLY A 127 -13.24 -21.01 4.96
C GLY A 127 -12.88 -21.72 3.67
N ASP A 128 -12.10 -21.07 2.81
CA ASP A 128 -11.82 -21.56 1.45
C ASP A 128 -10.44 -22.26 1.31
N ASP A 129 -9.45 -21.89 2.11
CA ASP A 129 -8.05 -22.35 1.96
C ASP A 129 -7.66 -23.51 2.89
N GLY A 130 -8.44 -23.76 3.94
CA GLY A 130 -8.09 -24.65 5.04
C GLY A 130 -7.06 -24.06 6.02
N PHE A 131 -7.06 -24.57 7.26
CA PHE A 131 -6.34 -24.00 8.39
C PHE A 131 -4.81 -23.90 8.16
N TRP A 132 -4.18 -24.96 7.68
CA TRP A 132 -2.71 -25.02 7.53
C TRP A 132 -2.17 -24.12 6.40
N ASN A 133 -2.89 -24.03 5.28
CA ASN A 133 -2.49 -23.17 4.16
C ASN A 133 -2.63 -21.69 4.53
N THR A 134 -3.71 -21.34 5.24
CA THR A 134 -3.95 -19.99 5.74
C THR A 134 -2.84 -19.55 6.69
N ILE A 135 -2.46 -20.40 7.66
CA ILE A 135 -1.37 -20.08 8.60
C ILE A 135 -0.02 -20.01 7.89
N SER A 136 0.30 -20.94 6.99
CA SER A 136 1.54 -20.91 6.22
C SER A 136 1.67 -19.61 5.42
N ARG A 137 0.59 -19.17 4.77
CA ARG A 137 0.53 -17.90 4.05
C ARG A 137 0.73 -16.70 4.99
N VAL A 138 -0.07 -16.59 6.04
CA VAL A 138 -0.08 -15.42 6.93
C VAL A 138 1.25 -15.28 7.68
N VAL A 139 1.88 -16.39 8.09
CA VAL A 139 3.17 -16.36 8.78
C VAL A 139 4.35 -16.22 7.81
N GLY A 140 4.27 -16.86 6.63
CA GLY A 140 5.34 -16.86 5.62
C GLY A 140 5.42 -15.57 4.79
N ARG A 141 4.27 -14.94 4.53
CA ARG A 141 4.16 -13.66 3.82
C ARG A 141 3.79 -12.51 4.74
N ARG A 142 4.09 -12.62 6.03
CA ARG A 142 3.85 -11.54 6.98
C ARG A 142 4.57 -10.26 6.56
N GLY A 143 3.91 -9.14 6.77
CA GLY A 143 4.47 -7.81 6.61
C GLY A 143 3.48 -6.85 5.99
N LEU A 144 3.87 -5.58 6.00
CA LEU A 144 3.19 -4.48 5.36
C LEU A 144 4.17 -3.86 4.37
N ALA A 145 3.70 -3.46 3.20
CA ALA A 145 4.51 -2.68 2.27
C ALA A 145 3.74 -1.46 1.78
N ALA A 146 4.50 -0.48 1.30
CA ALA A 146 3.97 0.70 0.64
C ALA A 146 4.43 0.68 -0.82
N TRP A 147 3.47 0.74 -1.73
CA TRP A 147 3.71 0.85 -3.16
C TRP A 147 3.34 2.25 -3.61
N ARG A 148 4.28 2.95 -4.25
CA ARG A 148 3.98 4.16 -5.00
C ARG A 148 3.24 3.74 -6.27
N VAL A 149 2.01 4.21 -6.41
CA VAL A 149 1.12 3.84 -7.51
C VAL A 149 1.08 4.97 -8.53
N THR A 150 1.36 4.64 -9.79
CA THR A 150 1.22 5.56 -10.93
C THR A 150 0.40 4.89 -12.03
N LYS A 151 -0.09 5.67 -13.00
CA LYS A 151 -0.89 5.15 -14.12
C LYS A 151 -0.41 5.65 -15.47
N ASP A 152 -0.66 4.87 -16.50
CA ASP A 152 -0.44 5.32 -17.88
C ASP A 152 -1.45 6.41 -18.24
N CYS A 153 -0.93 7.62 -18.46
CA CYS A 153 -1.68 8.72 -19.00
C CYS A 153 -1.31 8.89 -20.46
N SER A 154 -1.93 8.12 -21.35
CA SER A 154 -1.86 8.46 -22.76
C SER A 154 -2.37 9.90 -22.93
N LYS A 155 -1.59 10.76 -23.62
CA LYS A 155 -1.99 12.15 -23.89
C LYS A 155 -3.34 12.13 -24.59
N ARG A 156 -4.39 12.58 -23.89
CA ARG A 156 -5.64 12.99 -24.54
C ARG A 156 -5.46 14.35 -25.17
#